data_AF-M0MY66-F1
#
_entry.id   AF-M0MY66-F1
#
_cell.length_a   1.000
_cell.length_b   1.000
_cell.length_c   1.000
_cell.angle_alpha   90.00
_cell.angle_beta   90.00
_cell.angle_gamma   90.00
#
_symmetry.space_group_name_H-M   'P 1'
#
loop_
_entity.id
_entity.type
_entity.pdbx_description
1 polymer ?
#
loop_
_entity_poly.entity_id
_entity_poly.type
_entity_poly.pdbx_seq_one_letter_code
_entity_poly.pdbx_strand_id
1 'polypeptide(L)'
;MNETTETSSPNGTSETSETKTNIKEEWNGRTIYIPDGILDELEDTYLESQLKLRKAGQDEFKKNRHFYPLVVQFGLEALSDADDDEIQARLTEISDE
;
A
#
# COMPACT_ATOMS: atom_id res chain seq x y z
N MET A 1 -44.87 41.97 -0.41
CA MET A 1 -44.39 41.55 -1.74
C MET A 1 -44.20 40.04 -1.68
N ASN A 2 -45.05 39.35 -2.44
CA ASN A 2 -45.13 37.97 -2.93
C ASN A 2 -44.54 36.78 -2.15
N GLU A 3 -45.45 35.84 -1.87
CA GLU A 3 -45.28 34.38 -1.70
C GLU A 3 -44.59 33.71 -2.91
N THR A 4 -43.93 32.56 -2.70
CA THR A 4 -44.31 31.25 -3.28
C THR A 4 -43.26 30.18 -2.92
N THR A 5 -43.73 29.12 -2.24
CA THR A 5 -43.13 27.79 -2.09
C THR A 5 -43.05 27.05 -3.43
N GLU A 6 -41.98 26.31 -3.73
CA GLU A 6 -42.09 25.03 -4.47
C GLU A 6 -40.96 24.05 -4.10
N THR A 7 -41.41 22.87 -3.69
CA THR A 7 -40.72 21.63 -3.39
C THR A 7 -40.36 20.92 -4.71
N SER A 8 -39.18 20.31 -4.82
CA SER A 8 -39.00 19.12 -5.67
C SER A 8 -37.76 18.33 -5.26
N SER A 9 -38.01 17.21 -4.61
CA SER A 9 -37.07 16.09 -4.50
C SER A 9 -36.88 15.42 -5.87
N PRO A 10 -35.71 14.83 -6.11
CA PRO A 10 -35.61 13.51 -6.75
C PRO A 10 -35.02 12.55 -5.71
N ASN A 11 -35.85 11.77 -5.03
CA ASN A 11 -36.09 10.36 -5.34
C ASN A 11 -34.87 9.59 -5.89
N GLY A 12 -34.27 8.79 -5.00
CA GLY A 12 -33.79 7.43 -5.30
C GLY A 12 -32.57 7.29 -6.20
N THR A 13 -31.39 7.13 -5.58
CA THR A 13 -30.51 6.02 -5.95
C THR A 13 -29.82 5.51 -4.69
N SER A 14 -30.28 4.36 -4.20
CA SER A 14 -29.55 3.54 -3.25
C SER A 14 -28.39 2.91 -4.01
N GLU A 15 -27.23 3.55 -3.96
CA GLU A 15 -25.97 2.84 -4.09
C GLU A 15 -25.16 3.20 -2.85
N THR A 16 -25.12 2.25 -1.91
CA THR A 16 -24.07 2.16 -0.89
C THR A 16 -22.75 2.04 -1.63
N SER A 17 -22.23 3.17 -2.11
CA SER A 17 -20.82 3.32 -2.38
C SER A 17 -20.19 3.36 -0.99
N GLU A 18 -19.71 2.20 -0.55
CA GLU A 18 -18.66 2.15 0.46
C GLU A 18 -17.66 3.22 0.06
N THR A 19 -17.61 4.31 0.83
CA THR A 19 -16.68 5.39 0.61
C THR A 19 -15.31 4.75 0.59
N LYS A 20 -14.73 4.57 -0.60
CA LYS A 20 -13.34 4.14 -0.77
C LYS A 20 -12.51 5.27 -0.19
N THR A 21 -12.32 5.20 1.12
CA THR A 21 -11.57 6.17 1.89
C THR A 21 -10.18 6.29 1.28
N ASN A 22 -9.79 7.53 1.06
CA ASN A 22 -8.51 7.87 0.47
C ASN A 22 -7.43 7.49 1.48
N ILE A 23 -6.49 6.62 1.10
CA ILE A 23 -5.42 6.16 2.02
C ILE A 23 -4.60 7.31 2.61
N LYS A 24 -4.56 8.46 1.93
CA LYS A 24 -3.87 9.66 2.42
C LYS A 24 -4.58 10.32 3.60
N GLU A 25 -5.88 10.08 3.76
CA GLU A 25 -6.69 10.62 4.85
C GLU A 25 -6.72 9.68 6.05
N GLU A 26 -6.53 8.38 5.83
CA GLU A 26 -6.54 7.37 6.89
C GLU A 26 -5.17 7.05 7.47
N TRP A 27 -4.11 7.11 6.66
CA TRP A 27 -2.80 6.57 7.03
C TRP A 27 -1.75 7.66 7.18
N ASN A 28 -0.84 7.45 8.14
CA ASN A 28 0.31 8.31 8.35
C ASN A 28 1.39 8.00 7.30
N GLY A 29 1.41 8.80 6.23
CA GLY A 29 2.44 8.71 5.19
C GLY A 29 3.83 9.01 5.75
N ARG A 30 4.83 8.25 5.28
CA ARG A 30 6.25 8.47 5.57
C ARG A 30 7.03 8.39 4.27
N THR A 31 8.01 9.27 4.11
CA THR A 31 8.97 9.22 3.00
C THR A 31 10.25 8.54 3.49
N ILE A 32 10.74 7.57 2.74
CA ILE A 32 11.99 6.86 2.98
C ILE A 32 12.89 6.96 1.74
N TYR A 33 14.20 6.93 1.94
CA TYR A 33 15.17 6.83 0.86
C TYR A 33 15.59 5.37 0.73
N ILE A 34 15.65 4.86 -0.49
CA ILE A 34 15.96 3.47 -0.81
C ILE A 34 17.11 3.51 -1.84
N PRO A 35 18.19 2.73 -1.63
CA PRO A 35 19.26 2.55 -2.62
C PRO A 35 18.71 2.05 -3.97
N ASP A 36 19.38 2.39 -5.07
CA ASP A 36 18.90 2.06 -6.42
C ASP A 36 18.81 0.55 -6.64
N GLY A 37 19.75 -0.26 -6.14
CA GLY A 37 19.68 -1.72 -6.29
C GLY A 37 18.48 -2.34 -5.57
N ILE A 38 18.16 -1.85 -4.37
CA ILE A 38 16.94 -2.26 -3.64
C ILE A 38 15.68 -1.77 -4.36
N LEU A 39 15.71 -0.59 -4.98
CA LEU A 39 14.57 -0.06 -5.73
C LEU A 39 14.23 -0.95 -6.93
N ASP A 40 15.24 -1.43 -7.66
CA ASP A 40 15.05 -2.38 -8.77
C ASP A 40 14.48 -3.71 -8.26
N GLU A 41 15.01 -4.25 -7.17
CA GLU A 41 14.51 -5.50 -6.56
C GLU A 41 13.05 -5.38 -6.08
N LEU A 42 12.64 -4.21 -5.59
CA LEU A 42 11.25 -3.94 -5.23
C LEU A 42 10.31 -4.01 -6.44
N GLU A 43 10.74 -3.50 -7.60
CA GLU A 43 9.94 -3.54 -8.83
C GLU A 43 9.75 -4.97 -9.32
N ASP A 44 10.83 -5.74 -9.37
CA ASP A 44 10.80 -7.14 -9.78
C ASP A 44 9.93 -7.97 -8.84
N THR A 45 10.12 -7.81 -7.52
CA THR A 45 9.32 -8.49 -6.49
C THR A 45 7.84 -8.16 -6.62
N TYR A 46 7.49 -6.91 -6.96
CA TYR A 46 6.10 -6.52 -7.20
C TYR A 46 5.51 -7.29 -8.39
N LEU A 47 6.21 -7.30 -9.54
CA LEU A 47 5.75 -7.98 -10.76
C LEU A 47 5.62 -9.50 -10.57
N GLU A 48 6.59 -10.12 -9.88
CA GLU A 48 6.54 -11.54 -9.55
C GLU A 48 5.38 -11.88 -8.64
N SER A 49 5.13 -11.07 -7.61
CA SER A 49 4.01 -11.24 -6.68
C SER A 49 2.65 -11.13 -7.39
N GLN A 50 2.50 -10.18 -8.31
CA GLN A 50 1.30 -10.07 -9.16
C GLN A 50 1.11 -11.34 -9.99
N LEU A 51 2.17 -11.81 -10.66
CA LEU A 51 2.12 -13.01 -11.48
C LEU A 51 1.74 -14.25 -10.65
N LYS A 52 2.31 -14.37 -9.44
CA LYS A 52 2.02 -15.47 -8.51
C LYS A 52 0.56 -15.51 -8.11
N LEU A 53 -0.03 -14.36 -7.75
CA LEU A 53 -1.44 -14.26 -7.39
C LEU A 53 -2.36 -14.52 -8.59
N ARG A 54 -2.04 -13.95 -9.76
CA ARG A 54 -2.80 -14.19 -10.98
C ARG A 54 -2.84 -15.67 -11.34
N LYS A 55 -1.71 -16.38 -11.23
CA LYS A 55 -1.63 -17.84 -11.45
C LYS A 55 -2.46 -18.63 -10.43
N ALA A 56 -2.62 -18.11 -9.21
CA ALA A 56 -3.48 -18.67 -8.17
C ALA A 56 -4.96 -18.27 -8.30
N GLY A 57 -5.34 -17.54 -9.37
CA GLY A 57 -6.71 -17.04 -9.57
C GLY A 57 -7.12 -15.95 -8.57
N GLN A 58 -6.16 -15.29 -7.94
CA GLN A 58 -6.38 -14.19 -7.01
C GLN A 58 -6.30 -12.84 -7.73
N ASP A 59 -6.95 -11.83 -7.14
CA ASP A 59 -6.96 -10.47 -7.67
C ASP A 59 -5.59 -9.78 -7.58
N GLU A 60 -5.37 -8.87 -8.52
CA GLU A 60 -4.19 -7.99 -8.55
C GLU A 60 -4.26 -6.93 -7.44
N PHE A 61 -3.11 -6.59 -6.86
CA PHE A 61 -3.02 -5.57 -5.81
C PHE A 61 -2.28 -4.30 -6.24
N LYS A 62 -2.64 -3.16 -5.67
CA LYS A 62 -1.98 -1.86 -5.93
C LYS A 62 -0.67 -1.70 -5.16
N LYS A 63 0.36 -1.09 -5.79
CA LYS A 63 1.65 -0.74 -5.16
C LYS A 63 1.51 0.02 -3.83
N ASN A 64 1.03 1.26 -3.87
CA ASN A 64 0.98 2.12 -2.68
C ASN A 64 0.03 1.64 -1.58
N ARG A 65 -1.07 0.96 -1.93
CA ARG A 65 -2.07 0.53 -0.94
C ARG A 65 -1.78 -0.85 -0.34
N HIS A 66 -1.03 -1.70 -1.03
CA HIS A 66 -0.81 -3.09 -0.57
C HIS A 66 0.66 -3.50 -0.61
N PHE A 67 1.37 -3.27 -1.72
CA PHE A 67 2.75 -3.75 -1.88
C PHE A 67 3.71 -3.18 -0.84
N TYR A 68 3.86 -1.85 -0.78
CA TYR A 68 4.81 -1.24 0.15
C TYR A 68 4.48 -1.54 1.62
N PRO A 69 3.21 -1.45 2.06
CA PRO A 69 2.85 -1.92 3.39
C PRO A 69 3.22 -3.39 3.66
N LEU A 70 3.03 -4.27 2.66
CA LEU A 70 3.36 -5.69 2.79
C LEU A 70 4.87 -5.92 2.93
N VAL A 71 5.68 -5.23 2.11
CA VAL A 71 7.14 -5.27 2.23
C VAL A 71 7.60 -4.81 3.60
N VAL A 72 7.05 -3.69 4.10
CA VAL A 72 7.38 -3.19 5.45
C VAL A 72 6.97 -4.19 6.52
N GLN A 73 5.79 -4.82 6.40
CA GLN A 73 5.35 -5.82 7.35
C GLN A 73 6.29 -7.03 7.40
N PHE A 74 6.63 -7.62 6.25
CA PHE A 74 7.60 -8.72 6.19
C PHE A 74 8.99 -8.30 6.70
N GLY A 75 9.41 -7.07 6.43
CA GLY A 75 10.67 -6.53 6.95
C GLY A 75 10.68 -6.39 8.47
N LEU A 76 9.56 -5.96 9.06
CA LEU A 76 9.41 -5.88 10.52
C LEU A 76 9.41 -7.27 11.17
N GLU A 77 8.74 -8.24 10.54
CA GLU A 77 8.75 -9.64 10.99
C GLU A 77 10.17 -10.21 10.94
N ALA A 78 10.87 -10.04 9.81
CA ALA A 78 12.26 -10.48 9.66
C ALA A 78 13.21 -9.82 10.67
N LEU A 79 13.08 -8.51 10.91
CA LEU A 79 13.89 -7.81 11.91
C LEU A 79 13.57 -8.22 13.35
N SER A 80 12.33 -8.63 13.63
CA SER A 80 11.94 -9.12 14.96
C SER A 80 12.53 -10.50 15.25
N ASP A 81 12.74 -11.31 14.22
CA ASP A 81 13.29 -12.66 14.35
C ASP A 81 14.83 -12.71 14.24
N ALA A 82 15.45 -11.66 13.68
CA ALA A 82 16.88 -11.55 13.51
C ALA A 82 17.62 -11.33 14.84
N ASP A 83 18.81 -11.94 14.97
CA ASP A 83 19.72 -11.68 16.08
C ASP A 83 20.66 -10.49 15.80
N ASP A 84 21.46 -10.11 16.80
CA ASP A 84 22.36 -8.96 16.73
C ASP A 84 23.37 -9.10 15.56
N ASP A 85 23.86 -10.31 15.31
CA ASP A 85 24.84 -10.57 14.25
C ASP A 85 24.21 -10.46 12.86
N GLU A 86 23.00 -11.00 12.66
CA GLU A 86 22.26 -10.89 11.41
C GLU A 86 21.89 -9.43 11.08
N ILE A 87 21.47 -8.66 12.09
CA ILE A 87 21.17 -7.24 11.91
C ILE A 87 22.43 -6.47 11.46
N GLN A 88 23.60 -6.73 12.08
CA GLN A 88 24.87 -6.09 11.71
C GLN A 88 25.31 -6.46 10.29
N ALA A 89 25.14 -7.72 9.89
CA ALA A 89 25.46 -8.16 8.53
C ALA A 89 24.63 -7.38 7.49
N ARG A 90 23.31 -7.30 7.67
CA ARG A 90 22.41 -6.58 6.75
C ARG A 90 22.69 -5.07 6.70
N LEU A 91 23.05 -4.47 7.83
CA LEU A 91 23.44 -3.04 7.86
C LEU A 91 24.71 -2.76 7.06
N THR A 92 25.65 -3.70 7.07
CA THR A 92 26.90 -3.59 6.31
C THR A 92 26.62 -3.67 4.81
N GLU A 93 25.79 -4.63 4.38
CA GLU A 93 25.39 -4.80 2.97
C GLU A 93 24.74 -3.54 2.38
N ILE A 94 23.85 -2.88 3.14
CA ILE A 94 23.17 -1.64 2.70
C ILE A 94 24.14 -0.44 2.63
N SER A 95 25.17 -0.43 3.47
CA SER A 95 26.11 0.70 3.56
C SER A 95 27.23 0.64 2.53
N ASP A 96 27.49 -0.55 1.97
CA ASP A 96 28.55 -0.82 1.00
C ASP A 96 28.09 -0.61 -0.47
N GLU A 97 26.86 -0.14 -0.68
CA GLU A 97 26.26 0.17 -2.00
C GLU A 97 26.52 1.62 -2.47
#